data_AF-A0A2U2AIM5-F1
#
_entry.id   AF-A0A2U2AIM5-F1
#
_cell.length_a   1.000
_cell.length_b   1.000
_cell.length_c   1.000
_cell.angle_alpha   90.00
_cell.angle_beta   90.00
_cell.angle_gamma   90.00
#
_symmetry.space_group_name_H-M   'P 1'
#
loop_
_entity.id
_entity.type
_entity.pdbx_description
1 polymer ?
#
loop_
_entity_poly.entity_id
_entity_poly.type
_entity_poly.pdbx_seq_one_letter_code
_entity_poly.pdbx_strand_id
1 'polypeptide(L)'
;MESNQLSEWIIEQANDAIIYSNREGIIGYWNAAACELFGYSKAEVLGESLNLIIPEHLRKPHWHGFYVAIESGNLKLSGKPTVTRALHKDRTQKLYVEMSFALIKDHQNQVQGSVSIARKVTG
;
A
#
# COMPACT_ATOMS: atom_id res chain seq x y z
N MET A 1 11.71 -5.30 -25.99
CA MET A 1 10.98 -5.56 -24.73
C MET A 1 9.55 -5.12 -24.94
N GLU A 2 8.57 -6.00 -24.71
CA GLU A 2 7.19 -5.55 -24.63
C GLU A 2 7.05 -4.54 -23.49
N SER A 3 6.33 -3.45 -23.73
CA SER A 3 6.24 -2.29 -22.82
C SER A 3 5.81 -2.67 -21.39
N ASN A 4 5.02 -3.74 -21.24
CA ASN A 4 4.52 -4.19 -19.96
C ASN A 4 5.63 -4.81 -19.07
N GLN A 5 6.57 -5.54 -19.68
CA GLN A 5 7.62 -6.25 -18.94
C GLN A 5 8.61 -5.29 -18.26
N LEU A 6 8.94 -4.18 -18.92
CA LEU A 6 9.83 -3.17 -18.34
C LEU A 6 9.15 -2.49 -17.14
N SER A 7 7.86 -2.18 -17.25
CA SER A 7 7.09 -1.56 -16.17
C SER A 7 7.01 -2.46 -14.94
N GLU A 8 6.76 -3.75 -15.15
CA GLU A 8 6.79 -4.75 -14.08
C GLU A 8 8.14 -4.82 -13.38
N TRP A 9 9.26 -4.85 -14.14
CA TRP A 9 10.60 -4.87 -13.54
C TRP A 9 10.92 -3.61 -12.75
N ILE A 10 10.54 -2.43 -13.25
CA ILE A 10 10.74 -1.16 -12.55
C ILE A 10 10.01 -1.16 -11.21
N ILE A 11 8.74 -1.57 -11.19
CA ILE A 11 7.93 -1.58 -9.96
C ILE A 11 8.44 -2.65 -8.98
N GLU A 12 8.79 -3.83 -9.50
CA GLU A 12 9.28 -4.94 -8.69
C GLU A 12 10.61 -4.64 -8.01
N GLN A 13 11.52 -3.98 -8.72
CA GLN A 13 12.89 -3.68 -8.28
C GLN A 13 13.03 -2.28 -7.67
N ALA A 14 11.94 -1.55 -7.51
CA ALA A 14 11.96 -0.25 -6.84
C ALA A 14 12.38 -0.40 -5.37
N ASN A 15 13.21 0.54 -4.89
CA ASN A 15 13.69 0.56 -3.50
C ASN A 15 12.61 0.94 -2.49
N ASP A 16 11.53 1.56 -2.93
CA ASP A 16 10.39 1.86 -2.07
C ASP A 16 9.42 0.69 -2.07
N ALA A 17 8.78 0.45 -0.91
CA ALA A 17 7.71 -0.53 -0.83
C ALA A 17 6.52 -0.03 -1.66
N ILE A 18 6.12 -0.82 -2.66
CA ILE A 18 4.95 -0.56 -3.50
C ILE A 18 3.91 -1.64 -3.27
N ILE A 19 2.70 -1.20 -2.90
CA ILE A 19 1.60 -2.06 -2.52
C ILE A 19 0.37 -1.64 -3.31
N TYR A 20 -0.33 -2.59 -3.92
CA TYR A 20 -1.66 -2.36 -4.47
C TYR A 20 -2.69 -3.15 -3.67
N SER A 21 -3.84 -2.52 -3.44
CA SER A 21 -5.03 -3.21 -2.96
C SER A 21 -6.24 -2.85 -3.82
N ASN A 22 -7.15 -3.82 -3.98
CA ASN A 22 -8.42 -3.60 -4.66
C ASN A 22 -9.38 -2.72 -3.83
N ARG A 23 -10.60 -2.53 -4.30
CA ARG A 23 -11.61 -1.67 -3.65
C ARG A 23 -12.06 -2.16 -2.27
N GLU A 24 -11.85 -3.44 -1.97
CA GLU A 24 -12.13 -4.06 -0.67
C GLU A 24 -10.92 -4.01 0.26
N GLY A 25 -9.78 -3.50 -0.24
CA GLY A 25 -8.52 -3.43 0.50
C GLY A 25 -7.82 -4.78 0.63
N ILE A 26 -8.08 -5.68 -0.31
CA ILE A 26 -7.37 -6.95 -0.49
C ILE A 26 -6.12 -6.70 -1.33
N ILE A 27 -4.98 -7.16 -0.84
CA ILE A 27 -3.66 -6.94 -1.45
C ILE A 27 -3.56 -7.74 -2.75
N GLY A 28 -3.34 -7.02 -3.86
CA GLY A 28 -3.17 -7.60 -5.19
C GLY A 28 -1.74 -7.46 -5.74
N TYR A 29 -0.92 -6.59 -5.16
CA TYR A 29 0.49 -6.46 -5.52
C TYR A 29 1.35 -6.08 -4.33
N TRP A 30 2.57 -6.61 -4.33
CA TRP A 30 3.54 -6.48 -3.24
C TRP A 30 4.95 -6.68 -3.82
N ASN A 31 5.78 -5.63 -3.87
CA ASN A 31 7.13 -5.74 -4.45
C ASN A 31 8.19 -6.25 -3.45
N ALA A 32 9.43 -6.40 -3.91
CA ALA A 32 10.55 -6.85 -3.09
C ALA A 32 10.78 -5.94 -1.86
N ALA A 33 10.79 -4.62 -2.05
CA ALA A 33 10.97 -3.66 -0.95
C ALA A 33 9.84 -3.73 0.09
N ALA A 34 8.59 -4.03 -0.31
CA ALA A 34 7.50 -4.26 0.63
C ALA A 34 7.72 -5.53 1.47
N CYS A 35 8.31 -6.59 0.88
CA CYS A 35 8.69 -7.78 1.61
C CYS A 35 9.71 -7.47 2.71
N GLU A 36 10.73 -6.69 2.37
CA GLU A 36 11.77 -6.28 3.31
C GLU A 36 11.24 -5.34 4.40
N LEU A 37 10.40 -4.37 4.03
CA LEU A 37 9.90 -3.35 4.95
C LEU A 37 8.96 -3.92 6.02
N PHE A 38 8.05 -4.81 5.63
CA PHE A 38 7.02 -5.34 6.53
C PHE A 38 7.28 -6.79 6.97
N GLY A 39 8.27 -7.47 6.39
CA GLY A 39 8.71 -8.80 6.80
C GLY A 39 7.87 -9.96 6.27
N TYR A 40 6.91 -9.70 5.39
CA TYR A 40 6.05 -10.73 4.80
C TYR A 40 6.47 -11.04 3.37
N SER A 41 6.47 -12.31 3.00
CA SER A 41 6.63 -12.71 1.60
C SER A 41 5.36 -12.45 0.80
N LYS A 42 5.48 -12.34 -0.53
CA LYS A 42 4.31 -12.19 -1.43
C LYS A 42 3.27 -13.29 -1.23
N ALA A 43 3.73 -14.53 -1.09
CA ALA A 43 2.86 -15.70 -0.94
C ALA A 43 2.00 -15.63 0.35
N GLU A 44 2.44 -14.89 1.35
CA GLU A 44 1.72 -14.72 2.61
C GLU A 44 0.71 -13.57 2.59
N VAL A 45 0.82 -12.64 1.64
CA VAL A 45 0.03 -11.39 1.66
C VAL A 45 -0.89 -11.23 0.47
N LEU A 46 -0.61 -11.87 -0.67
CA LEU A 46 -1.51 -11.78 -1.82
C LEU A 46 -2.86 -12.44 -1.49
N GLY A 47 -3.94 -11.69 -1.69
CA GLY A 47 -5.28 -12.13 -1.28
C GLY A 47 -5.65 -11.81 0.17
N GLU A 48 -4.71 -11.30 0.97
CA GLU A 48 -4.96 -10.88 2.35
C GLU A 48 -5.38 -9.42 2.48
N SER A 49 -5.98 -9.07 3.62
CA SER A 49 -6.37 -7.70 3.93
C SER A 49 -5.18 -6.83 4.35
N LEU A 50 -5.21 -5.54 3.99
CA LEU A 50 -4.29 -4.52 4.51
C LEU A 50 -4.22 -4.45 6.05
N ASN A 51 -5.20 -5.00 6.77
CA ASN A 51 -5.17 -5.12 8.24
C ASN A 51 -3.90 -5.75 8.81
N LEU A 52 -3.19 -6.54 8.00
CA LEU A 52 -1.94 -7.19 8.32
C LEU A 52 -0.80 -6.19 8.65
N ILE A 53 -0.78 -5.03 7.99
CA ILE A 53 0.21 -3.94 8.23
C ILE A 53 -0.37 -2.74 8.97
N ILE A 54 -1.68 -2.70 9.22
CA ILE A 54 -2.35 -1.60 9.92
C ILE A 54 -2.52 -1.94 11.41
N PRO A 55 -1.94 -1.15 12.33
CA PRO A 55 -2.18 -1.31 13.76
C PRO A 55 -3.67 -1.28 14.10
N GLU A 56 -4.11 -2.16 15.00
CA GLU A 56 -5.54 -2.36 15.29
C GLU A 56 -6.29 -1.06 15.64
N HIS A 57 -5.71 -0.25 16.52
CA HIS A 57 -6.25 1.06 16.92
C HIS A 57 -6.35 2.08 15.77
N LEU A 58 -5.66 1.86 14.64
CA LEU A 58 -5.72 2.71 13.44
C LEU A 58 -6.65 2.15 12.35
N ARG A 59 -7.13 0.91 12.46
CA ARG A 59 -7.94 0.26 11.41
C ARG A 59 -9.23 1.02 11.13
N LYS A 60 -9.99 1.39 12.17
CA LYS A 60 -11.27 2.10 12.00
C LYS A 60 -11.10 3.44 11.25
N PRO A 61 -10.23 4.38 11.66
CA PRO A 61 -10.03 5.62 10.90
C PRO A 61 -9.40 5.39 9.52
N HIS A 62 -8.51 4.40 9.38
CA HIS A 62 -7.96 4.00 8.09
C HIS A 62 -9.08 3.61 7.11
N TRP A 63 -9.90 2.62 7.47
CA TRP A 63 -10.94 2.09 6.58
C TRP A 63 -12.00 3.12 6.23
N HIS A 64 -12.37 3.99 7.19
CA HIS A 64 -13.23 5.12 6.88
C HIS A 64 -12.64 6.02 5.79
N GLY A 65 -11.37 6.44 5.93
CA GLY A 65 -10.70 7.27 4.92
C GLY A 65 -10.50 6.55 3.58
N PHE A 66 -10.19 5.26 3.63
CA PHE A 66 -10.02 4.42 2.45
C PHE A 66 -11.31 4.35 1.62
N TYR A 67 -12.43 3.96 2.23
CA TYR A 67 -13.69 3.83 1.50
C TYR A 67 -14.22 5.17 0.99
N VAL A 68 -14.11 6.24 1.80
CA VAL A 68 -14.44 7.60 1.33
C VAL A 68 -13.61 7.98 0.10
N ALA A 69 -12.32 7.63 0.06
CA ALA A 69 -11.47 7.92 -1.09
C ALA A 69 -11.84 7.09 -2.32
N ILE A 70 -12.11 5.78 -2.14
CA ILE A 70 -12.55 4.89 -3.22
C ILE A 70 -13.88 5.37 -3.83
N GLU A 71 -14.86 5.72 -2.99
CA GLU A 71 -16.19 6.16 -3.43
C GLU A 71 -16.16 7.54 -4.09
N SER A 72 -15.44 8.50 -3.49
CA SER A 72 -15.39 9.87 -4.02
C SER A 72 -14.40 10.05 -5.16
N GLY A 73 -13.47 9.11 -5.36
CA GLY A 73 -12.37 9.24 -6.32
C GLY A 73 -11.33 10.28 -5.95
N ASN A 74 -11.32 10.75 -4.69
CA ASN A 74 -10.44 11.79 -4.17
C ASN A 74 -9.69 11.35 -2.92
N LEU A 75 -8.38 11.60 -2.87
CA LEU A 75 -7.56 11.32 -1.70
C LEU A 75 -7.58 12.48 -0.71
N LYS A 76 -7.62 12.14 0.57
CA LYS A 76 -7.25 13.09 1.63
C LYS A 76 -5.80 13.53 1.41
N LEU A 77 -5.52 14.82 1.67
CA LEU A 77 -4.19 15.43 1.46
C LEU A 77 -3.67 15.36 0.01
N SER A 78 -4.52 15.04 -0.97
CA SER A 78 -4.12 14.91 -2.38
C SER A 78 -2.94 13.94 -2.58
N GLY A 79 -2.86 12.88 -1.78
CA GLY A 79 -1.80 11.87 -1.87
C GLY A 79 -0.44 12.30 -1.30
N LYS A 80 -0.35 13.48 -0.66
CA LYS A 80 0.90 13.92 0.00
C LYS A 80 1.36 12.88 1.04
N PRO A 81 2.67 12.56 1.09
CA PRO A 81 3.18 11.59 2.05
C PRO A 81 2.89 12.01 3.49
N THR A 82 2.61 11.03 4.35
CA THR A 82 2.45 11.23 5.80
C THR A 82 3.20 10.16 6.57
N VAL A 83 3.78 10.54 7.70
CA VAL A 83 4.38 9.60 8.64
C VAL A 83 3.28 8.96 9.48
N THR A 84 3.24 7.63 9.49
CA THR A 84 2.30 6.85 10.28
C THR A 84 2.96 5.60 10.87
N ARG A 85 2.27 4.94 11.80
CA ARG A 85 2.68 3.66 12.37
C ARG A 85 2.16 2.52 11.52
N ALA A 86 3.02 1.53 11.28
CA ALA A 86 2.67 0.27 10.64
C ALA A 86 3.03 -0.92 11.54
N LEU A 87 2.61 -2.11 11.13
CA LEU A 87 3.01 -3.38 11.74
C LEU A 87 4.03 -4.08 10.85
N HIS A 88 5.13 -4.52 11.46
CA HIS A 88 6.02 -5.52 10.89
C HIS A 88 5.58 -6.93 11.32
N LYS A 89 5.87 -7.96 10.53
CA LYS A 89 5.48 -9.36 10.77
C LYS A 89 5.85 -9.88 12.14
N ASP A 90 7.06 -9.59 12.60
CA ASP A 90 7.55 -10.05 13.90
C ASP A 90 6.85 -9.37 15.09
N ARG A 91 6.16 -8.25 14.85
CA ARG A 91 5.47 -7.42 15.86
C ARG A 91 6.37 -6.94 17.01
N THR A 92 7.68 -7.08 16.91
CA THR A 92 8.62 -6.79 18.00
C THR A 92 9.03 -5.32 18.02
N GLN A 93 9.12 -4.69 16.85
CA GLN A 93 9.56 -3.30 16.72
C GLN A 93 8.42 -2.39 16.27
N LYS A 94 8.43 -1.15 16.77
CA LYS A 94 7.58 -0.10 16.23
C LYS A 94 8.10 0.25 14.83
N LEU A 95 7.30 0.02 13.81
CA LEU A 95 7.59 0.44 12.46
C LEU A 95 6.91 1.78 12.18
N TYR A 96 7.70 2.79 11.83
CA TYR A 96 7.21 4.06 11.31
C TYR A 96 7.53 4.14 9.83
N VAL A 97 6.53 4.51 9.04
CA VAL A 97 6.65 4.66 7.60
C VAL A 97 6.15 6.03 7.17
N GLU A 98 6.87 6.65 6.24
CA GLU A 98 6.31 7.72 5.43
C GLU A 98 5.61 7.06 4.25
N MET A 99 4.31 7.35 4.08
CA MET A 99 3.49 6.71 3.05
C MET A 99 2.67 7.74 2.28
N SER A 100 2.69 7.61 0.95
CA SER A 100 1.80 8.30 0.02
C SER A 100 0.83 7.32 -0.64
N PHE A 101 -0.22 7.85 -1.23
CA PHE A 101 -1.28 7.05 -1.85
C PHE A 101 -1.65 7.60 -3.22
N ALA A 102 -2.08 6.72 -4.11
CA ALA A 102 -2.67 7.03 -5.40
C ALA A 102 -3.90 6.14 -5.63
N LEU A 103 -4.98 6.71 -6.16
CA LEU A 103 -6.12 5.91 -6.62
C LEU A 103 -5.83 5.42 -8.04
N ILE A 104 -6.01 4.13 -8.27
CA ILE A 104 -5.86 3.53 -9.60
C ILE A 104 -7.22 3.50 -10.25
N LYS A 105 -7.32 4.08 -11.45
CA LYS A 105 -8.55 4.16 -12.22
C LYS A 105 -8.39 3.44 -13.54
N ASP A 106 -9.47 2.82 -14.01
CA ASP A 106 -9.52 2.25 -15.35
C ASP A 106 -9.75 3.31 -16.43
N HIS A 107 -9.86 2.88 -17.69
CA HIS A 107 -10.14 3.73 -18.83
C HIS A 107 -11.51 4.44 -18.78
N GLN A 108 -12.42 3.98 -17.92
CA GLN A 108 -13.74 4.57 -17.67
C GLN A 108 -13.72 5.49 -16.43
N ASN A 109 -12.53 5.81 -15.93
CA ASN A 109 -12.29 6.64 -14.75
C ASN A 109 -12.89 6.06 -13.46
N GLN A 110 -13.20 4.76 -13.43
CA GLN A 110 -13.69 4.08 -12.23
C GLN A 110 -12.52 3.66 -11.36
N VAL A 111 -12.62 3.92 -10.06
CA VAL A 111 -11.58 3.55 -9.10
C VAL A 111 -11.56 2.04 -8.94
N GLN A 112 -10.43 1.42 -9.28
CA GLN A 112 -10.18 -0.02 -9.16
C GLN A 112 -9.50 -0.37 -7.84
N GLY A 113 -8.94 0.61 -7.13
CA GLY A 113 -8.26 0.41 -5.87
C GLY A 113 -7.28 1.52 -5.56
N SER A 114 -6.29 1.21 -4.73
CA SER A 114 -5.28 2.14 -4.27
C SER A 114 -3.89 1.53 -4.35
N VAL A 115 -2.92 2.33 -4.79
CA VAL A 115 -1.50 2.06 -4.61
C VAL A 115 -1.00 2.89 -3.44
N SER A 116 -0.20 2.28 -2.56
CA SER A 116 0.61 3.00 -1.59
C SER A 116 2.10 2.81 -1.88
N ILE A 117 2.86 3.87 -1.65
CA ILE A 117 4.32 3.87 -1.68
C ILE A 117 4.79 4.20 -0.28
N ALA A 118 5.60 3.32 0.31
CA ALA A 118 6.04 3.45 1.69
C ALA A 118 7.56 3.38 1.82
N ARG A 119 8.11 4.21 2.72
CA ARG A 119 9.52 4.21 3.13
C ARG A 119 9.62 4.12 4.64
N LYS A 120 10.60 3.36 5.13
CA LYS A 120 10.93 3.37 6.56
C LYS A 120 11.42 4.75 6.95
N VAL A 121 10.89 5.29 8.05
CA VAL A 121 11.48 6.47 8.70
C VAL A 121 12.48 5.96 9.73
N THR A 122 13.75 6.25 9.52
CA THR A 122 14.77 6.08 10.57
C THR A 122 14.77 7.33 11.44
N GLY A 123 14.43 7.15 12.72
CA GLY A 123 14.68 8.13 13.77
C GLY A 123 16.04 7.91 14.42
#